data_AF-A0A2P5LFK8-F1
#
_entry.id   AF-A0A2P5LFK8-F1
#
_cell.length_a   1.000
_cell.length_b   1.000
_cell.length_c   1.000
_cell.angle_alpha   90.00
_cell.angle_beta   90.00
_cell.angle_gamma   90.00
#
_symmetry.space_group_name_H-M   'P 1'
#
loop_
_entity.id
_entity.type
_entity.pdbx_description
1 polymer ?
#
loop_
_entity_poly.entity_id
_entity_poly.type
_entity_poly.pdbx_seq_one_letter_code
_entity_poly.pdbx_strand_id
1 'polypeptide(L)' 'GLERKLHLLARRLVLPHPRGGILDVTAPLPDHMQQSWELFGFDVKRHDPIEDAPDA' A
#
# COMPACT_ATOMS: atom_id res chain seq x y z
N GLY A 1 18.27 -0.27 3.25
CA GLY A 1 18.99 -0.20 1.95
C GLY A 1 18.05 -0.50 0.81
N LEU A 2 18.43 -0.20 -0.45
CA LEU A 2 17.61 -0.56 -1.61
C LEU A 2 18.00 -1.93 -2.16
N GLU A 3 17.23 -2.96 -1.81
CA GLU A 3 17.44 -4.32 -2.34
C GLU A 3 17.06 -4.42 -3.83
N ARG A 4 17.78 -5.27 -4.59
CA ARG A 4 17.48 -5.58 -5.99
C ARG A 4 16.30 -6.57 -6.13
N LYS A 5 15.14 -6.16 -5.64
CA LYS A 5 13.84 -6.84 -5.78
C LYS A 5 12.84 -5.84 -6.38
N LEU A 6 11.64 -6.31 -6.72
CA LEU A 6 10.57 -5.42 -7.18
C LEU A 6 10.03 -4.60 -5.98
N HIS A 7 10.12 -3.27 -6.06
CA HIS A 7 9.53 -2.33 -5.09
C HIS A 7 8.15 -1.86 -5.60
N LEU A 8 7.25 -2.81 -5.84
CA LEU A 8 5.86 -2.57 -6.25
C LEU A 8 4.94 -3.38 -5.35
N LEU A 9 3.96 -2.73 -4.74
CA LEU A 9 3.01 -3.34 -3.81
C LEU A 9 1.60 -2.82 -4.08
N ALA A 10 0.67 -3.73 -4.37
CA ALA A 10 -0.77 -3.44 -4.30
C ALA A 10 -1.19 -3.46 -2.83
N ARG A 11 -1.03 -2.34 -2.13
CA ARG A 11 -1.16 -2.27 -0.66
C ARG A 11 -2.60 -2.38 -0.17
N ARG A 12 -3.55 -1.73 -0.84
CA ARG A 12 -4.98 -1.74 -0.48
C ARG A 12 -5.78 -2.28 -1.65
N LEU A 13 -6.77 -3.12 -1.35
CA LEU A 13 -7.67 -3.67 -2.34
C LEU A 13 -9.11 -3.50 -1.84
N VAL A 14 -9.93 -2.81 -2.64
CA VAL A 14 -11.35 -2.57 -2.37
C VAL A 14 -12.16 -3.17 -3.52
N LEU A 15 -13.02 -4.15 -3.23
CA LEU A 15 -13.86 -4.81 -4.23
C LEU A 15 -15.18 -5.35 -3.64
N PRO A 16 -16.23 -5.55 -4.45
CA PRO A 16 -17.44 -6.20 -3.99
C PRO A 16 -17.19 -7.68 -3.63
N HIS A 17 -17.74 -8.10 -2.48
CA HIS A 17 -17.61 -9.48 -2.01
C HIS A 17 -18.73 -10.37 -2.61
N PRO A 18 -18.45 -11.62 -3.06
CA PRO A 18 -19.44 -12.48 -3.73
C PRO A 18 -20.69 -12.80 -2.92
N ARG A 19 -20.60 -12.76 -1.58
CA ARG A 19 -21.73 -12.97 -0.66
C ARG A 19 -22.43 -11.65 -0.25
N GLY A 20 -22.16 -10.55 -0.95
CA GLY A 20 -22.57 -9.20 -0.57
C GLY A 20 -21.57 -8.51 0.35
N GLY A 21 -21.65 -7.17 0.39
CA GLY A 21 -20.73 -6.28 1.10
C GLY A 21 -19.51 -5.86 0.28
N ILE A 22 -18.66 -5.04 0.88
CA ILE A 22 -17.37 -4.60 0.33
C ILE A 22 -16.24 -5.27 1.09
N LEU A 23 -15.30 -5.86 0.35
CA LEU A 23 -14.02 -6.33 0.88
C LEU A 23 -13.02 -5.17 0.77
N ASP A 24 -12.54 -4.70 1.91
CA ASP A 24 -11.47 -3.71 2.02
C ASP A 24 -10.34 -4.30 2.85
N VAL A 25 -9.21 -4.58 2.19
CA VAL A 25 -8.05 -5.23 2.82
C VAL A 25 -6.79 -4.44 2.56
N THR A 26 -5.94 -4.34 3.57
CA THR A 26 -4.65 -3.65 3.50
C THR A 26 -3.53 -4.60 3.92
N ALA A 27 -2.53 -4.78 3.05
CA ALA A 27 -1.35 -5.59 3.32
C ALA A 27 -0.24 -4.78 4.04
N PRO A 28 0.54 -5.43 4.93
CA PRO A 28 1.73 -4.80 5.52
C PRO A 28 2.86 -4.65 4.49
N LEU A 29 3.81 -3.76 4.78
CA LEU A 29 4.97 -3.53 3.93
C LEU A 29 5.94 -4.73 3.98
N PRO A 30 6.38 -5.29 2.83
CA PRO A 30 7.34 -6.39 2.80
C PRO A 30 8.70 -6.00 3.39
N ASP A 31 9.44 -6.95 3.97
CA ASP A 31 10.72 -6.75 4.63
C ASP A 31 11.76 -6.00 3.78
N HIS A 32 11.85 -6.28 2.47
CA HIS A 32 12.79 -5.61 1.57
C HIS A 32 12.40 -4.16 1.25
N MET A 33 11.12 -3.80 1.40
CA MET A 33 10.63 -2.44 1.25
C MET A 33 10.69 -1.66 2.57
N GLN A 34 10.57 -2.32 3.73
CA GLN A 34 10.76 -1.66 5.03
C GLN A 34 12.14 -0.99 5.12
N GLN A 35 13.19 -1.71 4.69
CA GLN A 35 14.55 -1.18 4.64
C GLN A 35 14.76 -0.01 3.67
N SER A 36 14.00 0.08 2.57
CA SER A 36 14.08 1.22 1.66
C SER A 36 13.31 2.41 2.21
N TRP A 37 12.15 2.17 2.85
CA TRP A 37 11.38 3.21 3.54
C TRP A 37 12.18 3.89 4.66
N GLU A 38 12.86 3.11 5.51
CA GLU A 38 13.73 3.65 6.56
C GLU A 38 14.90 4.47 5.99
N LEU A 39 15.51 3.98 4.91
CA LEU A 39 16.63 4.68 4.26
C LEU A 39 16.23 6.07 3.74
N PHE A 40 15.03 6.18 3.16
CA PHE A 40 14.51 7.44 2.62
C PHE A 40 13.73 8.27 3.64
N GLY A 41 13.54 7.77 4.87
CA GLY A 41 12.77 8.44 5.91
C GLY A 41 11.28 8.57 5.58
N PHE A 42 10.72 7.63 4.81
CA PHE A 42 9.31 7.65 4.44
C PHE A 42 8.43 7.09 5.56
N ASP A 43 7.28 7.74 5.78
CA ASP A 43 6.25 7.26 6.72
C ASP A 43 5.22 6.39 5.99
N VAL A 44 5.08 5.15 6.47
CA VAL A 44 4.12 4.16 5.96
C VAL A 44 2.67 4.53 6.29
N LYS A 45 2.44 5.35 7.31
CA LYS A 45 1.11 5.81 7.74
C LYS A 45 0.70 7.13 7.10
N ARG A 46 1.54 7.71 6.26
CA ARG A 46 1.22 8.93 5.53
C ARG A 46 -0.03 8.74 4.69
N HIS A 47 -0.94 9.71 4.76
CA HIS A 47 -2.17 9.77 3.97
C HIS A 47 -1.88 9.66 2.48
N ASP A 48 -2.69 8.88 1.76
CA ASP A 48 -2.60 8.75 0.30
C ASP A 48 -3.54 9.78 -0.36
N PRO A 49 -3.02 10.81 -1.04
CA PRO A 49 -3.83 11.85 -1.65
C PRO A 49 -4.74 11.35 -2.79
N ILE A 50 -4.55 10.12 -3.27
CA ILE A 50 -5.48 9.48 -4.22
C ILE A 50 -6.87 9.30 -3.60
N GLU A 51 -6.99 9.15 -2.28
CA GLU A 51 -8.30 8.98 -1.64
C GLU A 51 -9.23 10.19 -1.83
N ASP A 52 -8.65 11.37 -2.04
CA ASP A 52 -9.38 12.63 -2.26
C ASP A 52 -9.50 12.98 -3.76
N ALA A 53 -9.04 12.10 -4.66
CA ALA A 53 -9.06 12.37 -6.09
C ALA A 53 -10.50 12.38 -6.64
N PRO A 54 -10.84 13.29 -7.57
CA PRO A 54 -12.21 13.46 -8.08
C PRO A 54 -12.71 12.27 -8.89
N ASP A 55 -11.82 11.38 -9.31
CA ASP A 55 -12.04 10.17 -10.11
C ASP A 55 -11.91 8.87 -9.30
N ALA A 56 -11.71 8.95 -7.98
CA ALA A 56 -11.63 7.80 -7.07
C ALA A 56 -12.99 7.18 -6.73
#